data_AF-A0AAV0S3J7-F1
#
_entry.id   AF-A0AAV0S3J7-F1
#
_cell.length_a   1.000
_cell.length_b   1.000
_cell.length_c   1.000
_cell.angle_alpha   90.00
_cell.angle_beta   90.00
_cell.angle_gamma   90.00
#
_symmetry.space_group_name_H-M   'P 1'
#
loop_
_entity.id
_entity.type
_entity.pdbx_description
1 polymer ?
#
loop_
_entity_poly.entity_id
_entity_poly.type
_entity_poly.pdbx_seq_one_letter_code
_entity_poly.pdbx_strand_id
1 'polypeptide(L)'
;MFAAGLSLCGRGVPQNPKTYFASVEKVLGELVHSTPGKDTFIDKAKSGKVSGAAACYTEKPATCKSCLQHTKARLERCKGSTSGGNFNEVCNMEFWRTGDN
;
A
#
# COMPACT_ATOMS: atom_id res chain seq x y z
N MET A 1 8.45 -0.17 -19.69
CA MET A 1 7.01 -0.43 -19.52
C MET A 1 6.87 -1.42 -18.36
N PHE A 2 6.17 -1.07 -17.27
CA PHE A 2 5.87 -2.04 -16.20
C PHE A 2 4.64 -2.85 -16.61
N ALA A 3 4.70 -4.18 -16.53
CA ALA A 3 3.57 -5.04 -16.80
C ALA A 3 2.37 -4.66 -15.90
N ALA A 4 1.14 -4.88 -16.39
CA ALA A 4 -0.05 -4.55 -15.63
C ALA A 4 -0.21 -5.50 -14.43
N GLY A 5 0.32 -5.10 -13.28
CA GLY A 5 0.13 -5.83 -12.02
C GLY A 5 -1.33 -6.03 -11.65
N LEU A 6 -1.63 -7.15 -11.01
CA LEU A 6 -2.95 -7.51 -10.49
C LEU A 6 -3.32 -6.58 -9.33
N SER A 7 -4.43 -5.85 -9.45
CA SER A 7 -5.01 -5.06 -8.36
C SER A 7 -6.16 -5.82 -7.70
N LEU A 8 -6.15 -5.90 -6.38
CA LEU A 8 -7.22 -6.47 -5.57
C LEU A 8 -7.67 -5.41 -4.56
N CYS A 9 -8.98 -5.16 -4.48
CA CYS A 9 -9.56 -4.26 -3.48
C CYS A 9 -10.49 -5.06 -2.57
N GLY A 10 -10.30 -4.93 -1.26
CA GLY A 10 -11.12 -5.63 -0.26
C GLY A 10 -12.53 -5.05 -0.16
N ARG A 11 -13.48 -5.86 0.33
CA ARG A 11 -14.84 -5.39 0.62
C ARG A 11 -14.88 -4.83 2.05
N GLY A 12 -15.53 -3.69 2.23
CA GLY A 12 -15.78 -3.09 3.53
C GLY A 12 -15.75 -1.57 3.47
N VAL A 13 -16.57 -0.92 4.30
CA VAL A 13 -16.58 0.54 4.45
C VAL A 13 -16.06 0.88 5.85
N PRO A 14 -14.99 1.68 5.98
CA PRO A 14 -14.48 2.11 7.28
C PRO A 14 -15.49 3.01 8.00
N GLN A 15 -15.62 2.88 9.33
CA GLN A 15 -16.54 3.71 10.14
C GLN A 15 -16.21 5.21 10.07
N ASN A 16 -14.94 5.56 9.91
CA ASN A 16 -14.48 6.93 9.71
C ASN A 16 -13.63 7.03 8.44
N PRO A 17 -14.27 7.14 7.25
CA PRO A 17 -13.58 7.09 5.96
C PRO A 17 -12.49 8.13 5.79
N LYS A 18 -12.73 9.37 6.25
CA LYS A 18 -11.78 10.47 6.09
C LYS A 18 -10.45 10.18 6.81
N THR A 19 -10.51 9.79 8.10
CA THR A 19 -9.29 9.51 8.87
C THR A 19 -8.63 8.22 8.40
N TYR A 20 -9.42 7.20 8.04
CA TYR A 20 -8.90 5.95 7.51
C TYR A 20 -8.13 6.16 6.21
N PHE A 21 -8.68 6.86 5.21
CA PHE A 21 -7.99 7.08 3.94
C PHE A 21 -6.79 8.02 4.07
N ALA A 22 -6.80 8.96 5.02
CA ALA A 22 -5.60 9.73 5.34
C ALA A 22 -4.47 8.83 5.90
N SER A 23 -4.83 7.84 6.73
CA SER A 23 -3.87 6.85 7.23
C SER A 23 -3.35 5.93 6.11
N VAL A 24 -4.23 5.48 5.19
CA VAL A 24 -3.82 4.74 3.99
C VAL A 24 -2.81 5.53 3.16
N GLU A 25 -3.11 6.79 2.85
CA GLU A 25 -2.21 7.66 2.06
C GLU A 25 -0.84 7.82 2.70
N LYS A 26 -0.80 7.95 4.03
CA LYS A 26 0.43 8.03 4.81
C LYS A 26 1.21 6.73 4.73
N VAL A 27 0.58 5.59 4.99
CA VAL A 27 1.21 4.26 4.92
C VAL A 27 1.79 4.00 3.53
N LEU A 28 0.99 4.19 2.48
CA LEU A 28 1.45 4.00 1.10
C LEU A 28 2.54 5.01 0.71
N GLY A 29 2.46 6.25 1.22
CA GLY A 29 3.48 7.28 1.03
C GLY A 29 4.83 6.87 1.59
N GLU A 30 4.87 6.34 2.81
CA GLU A 30 6.09 5.85 3.45
C GLU A 30 6.67 4.64 2.69
N LEU A 31 5.82 3.69 2.30
CA LEU A 31 6.24 2.48 1.58
C LEU A 31 6.83 2.77 0.19
N VAL A 32 6.57 3.93 -0.42
CA VAL A 32 7.22 4.32 -1.69
C VAL A 32 8.73 4.53 -1.52
N HIS A 33 9.19 4.81 -0.31
CA HIS A 33 10.61 5.04 0.00
C HIS A 33 11.37 3.76 0.38
N SER A 34 10.70 2.60 0.32
CA SER A 34 11.30 1.30 0.57
C SER A 34 12.47 0.98 -0.36
N THR A 35 13.44 0.26 0.17
CA THR A 35 14.61 -0.24 -0.56
C THR A 35 14.33 -1.64 -1.13
N PRO A 36 15.20 -2.18 -2.01
CA PRO A 36 15.16 -3.59 -2.38
C PRO A 36 15.05 -4.52 -1.16
N GLY A 37 14.08 -5.45 -1.17
CA GLY A 37 13.75 -6.26 0.00
C GLY A 37 12.27 -6.16 0.39
N LYS A 38 11.96 -6.44 1.66
CA LYS A 38 10.59 -6.36 2.21
C LYS A 38 10.56 -5.34 3.33
N ASP A 39 9.60 -4.44 3.27
CA ASP A 39 9.37 -3.42 4.28
C ASP A 39 7.91 -3.44 4.74
N THR A 40 7.70 -3.08 6.01
CA THR A 40 6.37 -2.94 6.60
C THR A 40 6.26 -1.61 7.32
N PHE A 41 5.11 -0.97 7.19
CA PHE A 41 4.84 0.29 7.87
C PHE A 41 3.45 0.22 8.51
N ILE A 42 3.33 0.76 9.74
CA ILE A 42 2.09 0.74 10.50
C ILE A 42 1.82 2.15 11.01
N ASP A 43 0.72 2.74 10.58
CA ASP A 43 0.23 3.99 11.14
C ASP A 43 -0.70 3.69 12.33
N LYS A 44 -0.21 3.98 13.54
CA LYS A 44 -0.90 3.72 14.81
C LYS A 44 -1.90 4.82 15.20
N ALA A 45 -2.42 5.59 14.24
CA ALA A 45 -3.41 6.62 14.52
C ALA A 45 -4.64 6.03 15.25
N LYS A 46 -5.14 6.72 16.29
CA LYS A 46 -6.17 6.21 17.22
C LYS A 46 -7.49 5.80 16.55
N SER A 47 -7.79 6.30 15.35
CA SER A 47 -8.97 5.90 14.57
C SER A 47 -8.55 5.46 13.18
N GLY A 48 -8.73 4.17 12.88
CA GLY A 48 -8.35 3.59 11.59
C GLY A 48 -6.86 3.25 11.51
N LYS A 49 -6.37 2.41 12.44
CA LYS A 49 -5.02 1.83 12.33
C LYS A 49 -4.91 1.14 10.97
N VAL A 50 -4.00 1.62 10.13
CA VAL A 50 -3.68 1.00 8.84
C VAL A 50 -2.28 0.44 8.92
N SER A 51 -2.14 -0.81 8.54
CA SER A 51 -0.86 -1.43 8.23
C SER A 51 -0.71 -1.51 6.72
N GLY A 52 0.54 -1.47 6.27
CA GLY A 52 0.88 -1.78 4.90
C GLY A 52 2.24 -2.45 4.81
N ALA A 53 2.44 -3.12 3.67
CA ALA A 53 3.67 -3.78 3.34
C ALA A 53 4.05 -3.49 1.89
N ALA A 54 5.35 -3.43 1.64
CA ALA A 54 5.90 -3.38 0.30
C ALA A 54 7.01 -4.43 0.17
N ALA A 55 7.13 -4.99 -1.03
CA ALA A 55 8.24 -5.86 -1.38
C ALA A 55 8.78 -5.46 -2.74
N CYS A 56 10.09 -5.35 -2.87
CA CYS A 56 10.80 -5.13 -4.12
C CYS A 56 11.69 -6.33 -4.42
N TYR A 57 11.47 -6.93 -5.58
CA TYR A 57 12.19 -8.14 -6.05
C TYR A 57 13.38 -7.79 -6.96
N THR A 58 13.63 -6.50 -7.18
CA THR A 58 14.78 -6.01 -7.94
C THR A 58 15.84 -5.45 -7.00
N GLU A 59 17.11 -5.73 -7.30
CA GLU A 59 18.25 -5.16 -6.56
C GLU A 59 18.51 -3.68 -6.88
N LYS A 60 17.85 -3.13 -7.91
CA LYS A 60 18.06 -1.75 -8.38
C LYS A 60 17.16 -0.77 -7.59
N PRO A 61 17.72 0.12 -6.74
CA PRO A 61 16.89 0.99 -5.90
C PRO A 61 15.97 1.93 -6.70
N ALA A 62 16.46 2.46 -7.83
CA ALA A 62 15.65 3.33 -8.69
C ALA A 62 14.46 2.61 -9.33
N THR A 63 14.64 1.34 -9.73
CA THR A 63 13.57 0.51 -10.30
C THR A 63 12.55 0.14 -9.23
N CYS A 64 13.00 -0.20 -8.01
CA CYS A 64 12.13 -0.44 -6.86
C CYS A 64 11.25 0.78 -6.56
N LYS A 65 11.88 1.95 -6.38
CA LYS A 65 11.16 3.21 -6.12
C LYS A 65 10.14 3.53 -7.20
N SER A 66 10.52 3.44 -8.48
CA SER A 66 9.60 3.70 -9.59
C SER A 66 8.43 2.71 -9.59
N CYS A 67 8.70 1.42 -9.35
CA CYS A 67 7.65 0.42 -9.25
C CYS A 67 6.67 0.75 -8.11
N LEU A 68 7.17 1.04 -6.91
CA LEU A 68 6.33 1.36 -5.75
C LEU A 68 5.50 2.63 -5.95
N GLN A 69 6.03 3.64 -6.64
CA GLN A 69 5.27 4.83 -7.05
C GLN A 69 4.10 4.47 -7.98
N HIS A 70 4.35 3.62 -8.98
CA HIS A 70 3.30 3.13 -9.89
C HIS A 70 2.25 2.29 -9.14
N THR A 71 2.69 1.42 -8.23
CA THR A 71 1.82 0.57 -7.42
C THR A 71 0.94 1.40 -6.49
N LYS A 72 1.49 2.41 -5.82
CA LYS A 72 0.71 3.41 -5.05
C LYS A 72 -0.38 4.05 -5.91
N ALA A 73 -0.01 4.56 -7.10
CA ALA A 73 -0.97 5.17 -8.01
C ALA A 73 -2.07 4.22 -8.49
N ARG A 74 -1.81 2.91 -8.56
CA ARG A 74 -2.84 1.90 -8.88
C ARG A 74 -3.77 1.63 -7.71
N LEU A 75 -3.25 1.66 -6.49
CA LEU A 75 -4.02 1.46 -5.25
C LEU A 75 -5.03 2.58 -4.98
N GLU A 76 -4.87 3.74 -5.65
CA GLU A 76 -5.90 4.79 -5.71
C GLU A 76 -7.28 4.27 -6.13
N ARG A 77 -7.32 3.22 -6.98
CA ARG A 77 -8.59 2.59 -7.41
C ARG A 77 -9.30 1.85 -6.28
N CYS A 78 -8.59 1.54 -5.18
CA CYS A 78 -9.16 0.96 -3.97
C CYS A 78 -9.61 2.02 -2.96
N LYS A 79 -9.67 3.31 -3.33
CA LYS A 79 -10.33 4.36 -2.53
C LYS A 79 -11.78 3.96 -2.26
N GLY A 80 -12.10 3.67 -1.01
CA GLY A 80 -13.40 3.12 -0.59
C GLY A 80 -13.31 1.73 0.05
N SER A 81 -12.18 1.04 -0.09
CA SER A 81 -11.95 -0.30 0.44
C SER A 81 -11.20 -0.27 1.77
N THR A 82 -11.47 -1.23 2.66
CA THR A 82 -10.73 -1.42 3.94
C THR A 82 -9.42 -2.20 3.79
N SER A 83 -9.09 -2.62 2.57
CA SER A 83 -7.80 -3.18 2.18
C SER A 83 -7.62 -3.07 0.68
N GLY A 84 -6.39 -3.14 0.22
CA GLY A 84 -6.07 -3.18 -1.20
C GLY A 84 -4.63 -3.62 -1.42
N GLY A 85 -4.39 -4.26 -2.55
CA GLY A 85 -3.07 -4.74 -2.95
C GLY A 85 -2.87 -4.59 -4.45
N ASN A 86 -1.64 -4.29 -4.87
CA ASN A 86 -1.24 -4.41 -6.26
C ASN A 86 0.08 -5.19 -6.34
N PHE A 87 0.07 -6.22 -7.19
CA PHE A 87 1.12 -7.23 -7.24
C PHE A 87 1.67 -7.33 -8.65
N ASN A 88 2.99 -7.27 -8.81
CA ASN A 88 3.67 -7.48 -10.08
C ASN A 88 5.04 -8.16 -9.88
N GLU A 89 5.69 -8.51 -10.98
CA GLU A 89 6.98 -9.22 -10.98
C GLU A 89 8.15 -8.41 -10.40
N VAL A 90 8.03 -7.09 -10.30
CA VAL A 90 9.08 -6.18 -9.82
C VAL A 90 8.87 -5.78 -8.37
N CYS A 91 7.64 -5.44 -7.99
CA CYS A 91 7.29 -5.07 -6.63
C CYS A 91 5.81 -5.32 -6.32
N ASN A 92 5.53 -5.47 -5.03
CA ASN A 92 4.18 -5.56 -4.49
C ASN A 92 3.99 -4.46 -3.44
N MET A 93 2.76 -3.97 -3.31
CA MET A 93 2.37 -3.07 -2.23
C MET A 93 0.93 -3.36 -1.82
N GLU A 94 0.68 -3.39 -0.53
CA GLU A 94 -0.64 -3.64 0.01
C GLU A 94 -0.88 -2.87 1.31
N PHE A 95 -2.15 -2.61 1.61
CA PHE A 95 -2.62 -2.01 2.85
C PHE A 95 -3.84 -2.76 3.38
N TRP A 96 -4.01 -2.75 4.69
CA TRP A 96 -5.17 -3.34 5.35
C TRP A 96 -5.47 -2.63 6.67
N ARG A 97 -6.74 -2.66 7.07
CA ARG A 97 -7.13 -2.25 8.42
C ARG A 97 -6.50 -3.19 9.45
N THR A 98 -5.81 -2.64 10.42
CA THR A 98 -5.28 -3.37 11.57
C THR A 98 -6.37 -3.41 12.64
N GLY A 99 -6.67 -4.59 13.16
CA GLY A 99 -7.71 -4.77 14.18
C GLY A 99 -7.49 -3.85 15.38
N ASP A 100 -8.59 -3.28 15.89
CA ASP A 100 -8.59 -2.58 17.17
C ASP A 100 -8.46 -3.65 18.27
N ASN A 101 -7.23 -4.05 18.61
CA ASN A 101 -6.97 -4.66 19.92
C ASN A 101 -7.32 -3.66 21.01
#